data_AF-A0A372KNX9-F1
#
_entry.id   AF-A0A372KNX9-F1
#
_cell.length_a   1.000
_cell.length_b   1.000
_cell.length_c   1.000
_cell.angle_alpha   90.00
_cell.angle_beta   90.00
_cell.angle_gamma   90.00
#
_symmetry.space_group_name_H-M   'P 1'
#
loop_
_entity.id
_entity.type
_entity.pdbx_description
1 polymer ?
#
loop_
_entity_poly.entity_id
_entity_poly.type
_entity_poly.pdbx_seq_one_letter_code
_entity_poly.pdbx_strand_id
1 'polypeptide(L)'
;MKMKRKLLSLFTVLAALVGIFSLTQTVKADQITNYTNTATLTKENGTSLSENSTVGYWEPLAVSNRITFPDEQAIKEGDTLTLKLPEQLRFSTTIPFDVMHASGDPAGQAVINSETGEVTVTFTDIFERLPLDKEMSLNFNVQVNHDTVPTNTPIDITYEGVVYPLVVEENTVVPVSPVITKTGYQDDLDSSIIHWRVLINSQQSTVDNLTVADTLGEGQELLPETMLGVQVQYVEGDAVDSLEEAASRPYSYNFSADITYTTDDLGKTNGFRHTIGGSSNNAVFLSYDTRLTSAQSVGTDMTNSIAVSGENVAYSTETGYARIEAAYGSASSRIVPAQFEATTTTTQTTTENATTTEAPTTTAGTTTEQSVTTEEGTTTESSVTTSESAPTSSSSTSDSTSATSVSTSSPSLAVTSSQSQVKKNKKSTLPSTGEDSHNLLPILGVMLIAVLVWFFPARKLRK
;
A
#
# COMPACT_ATOMS: atom_id res chain seq x y z
N MET A 1 33.87 -53.63 -45.24
CA MET A 1 32.45 -53.23 -45.02
C MET A 1 32.04 -52.96 -43.56
N LYS A 2 32.88 -53.22 -42.53
CA LYS A 2 32.48 -53.06 -41.11
C LYS A 2 32.56 -51.63 -40.54
N MET A 3 33.38 -50.72 -41.08
CA MET A 3 33.46 -49.33 -40.57
C MET A 3 32.34 -48.41 -41.11
N LYS A 4 31.79 -48.67 -42.31
CA LYS A 4 30.73 -47.84 -42.89
C LYS A 4 29.37 -47.97 -42.18
N ARG A 5 29.08 -49.13 -41.58
CA ARG A 5 27.84 -49.35 -40.80
C ARG A 5 27.89 -48.74 -39.39
N LYS A 6 29.08 -48.66 -38.78
CA LYS A 6 29.26 -48.01 -37.45
C LYS A 6 29.24 -46.48 -37.55
N LEU A 7 29.76 -45.90 -38.64
CA LEU A 7 29.74 -44.44 -38.84
C LEU A 7 28.33 -43.93 -39.17
N LEU A 8 27.55 -44.70 -39.95
CA LEU A 8 26.16 -44.35 -40.28
C LEU A 8 25.22 -44.50 -39.08
N SER A 9 25.47 -45.47 -38.19
CA SER A 9 24.75 -45.66 -36.93
C SER A 9 25.07 -44.60 -35.86
N LEU A 10 26.26 -44.01 -35.89
CA LEU A 10 26.63 -42.93 -34.97
C LEU A 10 26.03 -41.59 -35.41
N PHE A 11 25.89 -41.38 -36.73
CA PHE A 11 25.28 -40.17 -37.29
C PHE A 11 23.76 -40.12 -37.08
N THR A 12 23.06 -41.26 -37.12
CA THR A 12 21.61 -41.33 -36.82
C THR A 12 21.31 -41.19 -35.32
N VAL A 13 22.16 -41.71 -34.44
CA VAL A 13 22.01 -41.51 -32.99
C VAL A 13 22.34 -40.07 -32.58
N LEU A 14 23.32 -39.43 -33.21
CA LEU A 14 23.65 -38.02 -32.97
C LEU A 14 22.59 -37.07 -33.54
N ALA A 15 21.99 -37.37 -34.70
CA ALA A 15 20.85 -36.61 -35.23
C ALA A 15 19.58 -36.76 -34.39
N ALA A 16 19.34 -37.94 -33.81
CA ALA A 16 18.24 -38.16 -32.86
C ALA A 16 18.47 -37.46 -31.50
N LEU A 17 19.73 -37.35 -31.03
CA LEU A 17 20.08 -36.65 -29.79
C LEU A 17 20.07 -35.11 -29.95
N VAL A 18 20.36 -34.58 -31.14
CA VAL A 18 20.26 -33.14 -31.43
C VAL A 18 18.80 -32.72 -31.68
N GLY A 19 17.95 -33.60 -32.22
CA GLY A 19 16.52 -33.34 -32.45
C GLY A 19 15.66 -33.27 -31.18
N ILE A 20 16.14 -33.80 -30.05
CA ILE A 20 15.41 -33.76 -28.77
C ILE A 20 15.72 -32.46 -27.99
N PHE A 21 16.72 -31.68 -28.40
CA PHE A 21 17.10 -30.42 -27.72
C PHE A 21 16.44 -29.16 -28.32
N SER A 22 15.50 -29.31 -29.27
CA SER A 22 14.87 -28.17 -29.99
C SER A 22 13.44 -27.83 -29.56
N LEU A 23 12.97 -28.28 -28.40
CA LEU A 23 11.60 -28.04 -27.93
C LEU A 23 11.49 -27.43 -26.53
N THR A 24 12.51 -26.75 -26.04
CA THR A 24 12.29 -25.77 -24.96
C THR A 24 11.75 -24.49 -25.59
N GLN A 25 10.45 -24.46 -25.93
CA GLN A 25 9.76 -23.18 -26.08
C GLN A 25 9.82 -22.52 -24.71
N THR A 26 10.70 -21.53 -24.54
CA THR A 26 10.53 -20.53 -23.50
C THR A 26 9.25 -19.78 -23.84
N VAL A 27 8.13 -20.20 -23.25
CA VAL A 27 6.88 -19.45 -23.27
C VAL A 27 7.21 -18.13 -22.60
N LYS A 28 7.28 -17.05 -23.37
CA LYS A 28 7.35 -15.71 -22.81
C LYS A 28 5.93 -15.32 -22.40
N ALA A 29 5.81 -14.71 -21.23
CA ALA A 29 4.61 -14.01 -20.82
C ALA A 29 4.29 -12.90 -21.84
N ASP A 30 3.04 -12.85 -22.32
CA ASP A 30 2.56 -11.78 -23.18
C ASP A 30 1.89 -10.66 -22.36
N GLN A 31 1.89 -9.43 -22.88
CA GLN A 31 1.12 -8.33 -22.28
C GLN A 31 -0.28 -8.28 -22.92
N ILE A 32 -1.33 -8.34 -22.09
CA ILE A 32 -2.73 -8.28 -22.49
C ILE A 32 -3.09 -6.83 -22.80
N THR A 33 -3.40 -6.53 -24.06
CA THR A 33 -3.77 -5.18 -24.53
C THR A 33 -5.21 -5.06 -25.01
N ASN A 34 -5.91 -6.18 -25.22
CA ASN A 34 -7.30 -6.18 -25.69
C ASN A 34 -8.25 -6.41 -24.52
N TYR A 35 -8.62 -5.31 -23.87
CA TYR A 35 -9.55 -5.26 -22.75
C TYR A 35 -10.30 -3.93 -22.77
N THR A 36 -11.38 -3.87 -22.00
CA THR A 36 -12.07 -2.61 -21.67
C THR A 36 -11.87 -2.33 -20.19
N ASN A 37 -11.51 -1.10 -19.82
CA ASN A 37 -11.48 -0.64 -18.44
C ASN A 37 -12.50 0.49 -18.25
N THR A 38 -13.29 0.41 -17.19
CA THR A 38 -14.09 1.53 -16.68
C THR A 38 -13.65 1.82 -15.26
N ALA A 39 -13.30 3.08 -14.99
CA ALA A 39 -12.79 3.46 -13.68
C ALA A 39 -13.56 4.60 -13.01
N THR A 40 -13.46 4.66 -11.69
CA THR A 40 -13.93 5.79 -10.86
C THR A 40 -12.82 6.27 -9.94
N LEU A 41 -12.79 7.58 -9.69
CA LEU A 41 -11.95 8.23 -8.70
C LEU A 41 -12.86 8.99 -7.72
N THR A 42 -12.74 8.68 -6.43
CA THR A 42 -13.54 9.30 -5.35
C THR A 42 -12.66 9.63 -4.15
N LYS A 43 -13.21 10.38 -3.19
CA LYS A 43 -12.68 10.33 -1.82
C LYS A 43 -12.84 8.91 -1.27
N GLU A 44 -12.08 8.58 -0.24
CA GLU A 44 -12.09 7.25 0.37
C GLU A 44 -13.46 6.86 0.93
N ASN A 45 -14.23 7.83 1.45
CA ASN A 45 -15.60 7.60 1.92
C ASN A 45 -16.65 7.44 0.78
N GLY A 46 -16.20 7.33 -0.48
CA GLY A 46 -17.05 7.19 -1.66
C GLY A 46 -17.62 8.50 -2.21
N THR A 47 -17.30 9.64 -1.59
CA THR A 47 -17.78 10.94 -2.08
C THR A 47 -17.16 11.26 -3.43
N SER A 48 -17.99 11.57 -4.43
CA SER A 48 -17.54 11.92 -5.77
C SER A 48 -16.81 13.26 -5.80
N LEU A 49 -15.87 13.39 -6.73
CA LEU A 49 -15.14 14.64 -6.99
C LEU A 49 -15.93 15.52 -7.97
N SER A 50 -15.95 16.83 -7.71
CA SER A 50 -16.67 17.87 -8.45
C SER A 50 -15.95 19.21 -8.29
N GLU A 51 -16.33 20.25 -9.03
CA GLU A 51 -15.63 21.55 -9.03
C GLU A 51 -15.42 22.18 -7.65
N ASN A 52 -16.28 21.88 -6.67
CA ASN A 52 -16.18 22.39 -5.30
C ASN A 52 -15.58 21.38 -4.31
N SER A 53 -15.12 20.22 -4.78
CA SER A 53 -14.50 19.21 -3.94
C SER A 53 -13.09 19.66 -3.57
N THR A 54 -12.83 19.82 -2.28
CA THR A 54 -11.46 19.99 -1.76
C THR A 54 -10.90 18.64 -1.36
N VAL A 55 -9.59 18.47 -1.58
CA VAL A 55 -8.83 17.29 -1.17
C VAL A 55 -7.67 17.79 -0.32
N GLY A 56 -7.56 17.25 0.91
CA GLY A 56 -6.46 17.58 1.81
C GLY A 56 -5.11 17.21 1.19
N TYR A 57 -4.03 17.89 1.60
CA TYR A 57 -2.72 17.68 0.99
C TYR A 57 -2.26 16.21 1.05
N TRP A 58 -2.46 15.52 2.17
CA TRP A 58 -2.13 14.08 2.32
C TRP A 58 -3.37 13.17 2.28
N GLU A 59 -4.52 13.67 1.81
CA GLU A 59 -5.76 12.89 1.79
C GLU A 59 -5.69 11.78 0.73
N PRO A 60 -5.90 10.50 1.11
CA PRO A 60 -6.00 9.42 0.15
C PRO A 60 -7.30 9.52 -0.64
N LEU A 61 -7.20 9.25 -1.95
CA LEU A 61 -8.32 9.04 -2.85
C LEU A 61 -8.43 7.54 -3.16
N ALA A 62 -9.62 7.11 -3.58
CA ALA A 62 -9.90 5.74 -3.95
C ALA A 62 -10.14 5.63 -5.45
N VAL A 63 -9.47 4.66 -6.09
CA VAL A 63 -9.69 4.28 -7.47
C VAL A 63 -10.34 2.90 -7.51
N SER A 64 -11.39 2.76 -8.31
CA SER A 64 -12.01 1.48 -8.63
C SER A 64 -11.96 1.25 -10.13
N ASN A 65 -11.40 0.13 -10.57
CA ASN A 65 -11.36 -0.29 -11.97
C ASN A 65 -12.22 -1.54 -12.15
N ARG A 66 -13.00 -1.58 -13.23
CA ARG A 66 -13.69 -2.77 -13.72
C ARG A 66 -13.21 -3.06 -15.12
N ILE A 67 -12.59 -4.22 -15.28
CA ILE A 67 -11.89 -4.65 -16.48
C ILE A 67 -12.61 -5.87 -17.03
N THR A 68 -12.92 -5.83 -18.32
CA THR A 68 -13.52 -6.97 -19.03
C THR A 68 -12.68 -7.35 -20.23
N PHE A 69 -12.54 -8.64 -20.47
CA PHE A 69 -11.78 -9.17 -21.61
C PHE A 69 -12.75 -9.90 -22.56
N PRO A 70 -12.66 -9.67 -23.88
CA PRO A 70 -13.41 -10.46 -24.85
C PRO A 70 -13.13 -11.96 -24.71
N ASP A 71 -14.11 -12.80 -25.07
CA ASP A 71 -13.97 -14.26 -24.97
C ASP A 71 -12.81 -14.77 -25.85
N GLU A 72 -12.56 -14.10 -26.99
CA GLU A 72 -11.45 -14.42 -27.91
C GLU A 72 -10.07 -14.05 -27.37
N GLN A 73 -10.00 -13.19 -26.33
CA GLN A 73 -8.73 -12.89 -25.67
C GLN A 73 -8.28 -14.10 -24.87
N ALA A 74 -7.28 -14.81 -25.38
CA ALA A 74 -6.56 -15.83 -24.61
C ALA A 74 -5.73 -15.15 -23.52
N ILE A 75 -5.81 -15.66 -22.30
CA ILE A 75 -4.99 -15.23 -21.16
C ILE A 75 -4.42 -16.51 -20.56
N LYS A 76 -3.10 -16.63 -20.56
CA LYS A 76 -2.37 -17.79 -20.07
C LYS A 76 -1.67 -17.45 -18.77
N GLU A 77 -1.26 -18.50 -18.05
CA GLU A 77 -0.41 -18.34 -16.88
C GLU A 77 0.87 -17.55 -17.23
N GLY A 78 1.16 -16.54 -16.42
CA GLY A 78 2.30 -15.65 -16.58
C GLY A 78 2.04 -14.43 -17.46
N ASP A 79 0.96 -14.38 -18.26
CA ASP A 79 0.61 -13.18 -19.01
C ASP A 79 0.34 -12.00 -18.06
N THR A 80 0.51 -10.77 -18.55
CA THR A 80 0.43 -9.58 -17.71
C THR A 80 -0.58 -8.54 -18.21
N LEU A 81 -1.20 -7.82 -17.28
CA LEU A 81 -1.94 -6.58 -17.56
C LEU A 81 -1.29 -5.44 -16.77
N THR A 82 -1.06 -4.29 -17.42
CA THR A 82 -0.53 -3.10 -16.74
C THR A 82 -1.50 -1.93 -16.89
N LEU A 83 -1.90 -1.33 -15.77
CA LEU A 83 -2.60 -0.04 -15.71
C LEU A 83 -1.63 1.04 -15.27
N LYS A 84 -1.76 2.25 -15.81
CA LYS A 84 -0.89 3.38 -15.49
C LYS A 84 -1.69 4.57 -15.00
N LEU A 85 -1.27 5.15 -13.87
CA LEU A 85 -1.84 6.39 -13.36
C LEU A 85 -1.47 7.59 -14.25
N PRO A 86 -2.33 8.60 -14.34
CA PRO A 86 -1.96 9.89 -14.90
C PRO A 86 -0.95 10.58 -13.96
N GLU A 87 -0.11 11.46 -14.49
CA GLU A 87 0.99 12.10 -13.74
C GLU A 87 0.53 12.95 -12.54
N GLN A 88 -0.74 13.35 -12.51
CA GLN A 88 -1.38 14.07 -11.41
C GLN A 88 -1.70 13.19 -10.20
N LEU A 89 -1.61 11.87 -10.34
CA LEU A 89 -1.81 10.90 -9.27
C LEU A 89 -0.52 10.11 -9.04
N ARG A 90 -0.33 9.67 -7.79
CA ARG A 90 0.74 8.75 -7.41
C ARG A 90 0.22 7.71 -6.43
N PHE A 91 0.93 6.59 -6.33
CA PHE A 91 0.77 5.69 -5.19
C PHE A 91 1.65 6.16 -4.05
N SER A 92 1.16 6.05 -2.81
CA SER A 92 1.97 6.39 -1.63
C SER A 92 2.99 5.32 -1.30
N THR A 93 2.74 4.06 -1.69
CA THR A 93 3.60 2.91 -1.40
C THR A 93 3.48 1.82 -2.47
N THR A 94 4.49 0.96 -2.58
CA THR A 94 4.47 -0.25 -3.40
C THR A 94 3.79 -1.39 -2.64
N ILE A 95 2.71 -1.94 -3.20
CA ILE A 95 1.85 -2.94 -2.55
C ILE A 95 1.71 -4.18 -3.44
N PRO A 96 2.18 -5.36 -3.00
CA PRO A 96 1.76 -6.63 -3.59
C PRO A 96 0.39 -7.05 -3.03
N PHE A 97 -0.50 -7.51 -3.91
CA PHE A 97 -1.80 -8.04 -3.49
C PHE A 97 -2.30 -9.12 -4.46
N ASP A 98 -3.13 -10.02 -3.95
CA ASP A 98 -3.71 -11.08 -4.76
C ASP A 98 -5.01 -10.63 -5.41
N VAL A 99 -5.24 -11.11 -6.64
CA VAL A 99 -6.54 -11.00 -7.31
C VAL A 99 -7.24 -12.35 -7.15
N MET A 100 -8.34 -12.37 -6.37
CA MET A 100 -9.04 -13.61 -6.06
C MET A 100 -10.24 -13.85 -6.98
N HIS A 101 -10.32 -15.03 -7.56
CA HIS A 101 -11.48 -15.42 -8.35
C HIS A 101 -12.68 -15.74 -7.45
N ALA A 102 -13.89 -15.60 -7.99
CA ALA A 102 -15.14 -15.94 -7.31
C ALA A 102 -15.23 -17.41 -6.84
N SER A 103 -14.38 -18.31 -7.36
CA SER A 103 -14.27 -19.71 -6.88
C SER A 103 -13.42 -19.86 -5.61
N GLY A 104 -12.66 -18.83 -5.23
CA GLY A 104 -11.65 -18.87 -4.16
C GLY A 104 -10.23 -19.18 -4.63
N ASP A 105 -10.03 -19.47 -5.92
CA ASP A 105 -8.70 -19.67 -6.51
C ASP A 105 -8.04 -18.33 -6.88
N PRO A 106 -6.70 -18.19 -6.84
CA PRO A 106 -6.02 -17.00 -7.30
C PRO A 106 -6.16 -16.83 -8.82
N ALA A 107 -6.57 -15.65 -9.27
CA ALA A 107 -6.62 -15.27 -10.68
C ALA A 107 -5.35 -14.57 -11.16
N GLY A 108 -4.59 -13.97 -10.25
CA GLY A 108 -3.32 -13.34 -10.54
C GLY A 108 -2.67 -12.72 -9.31
N GLN A 109 -1.38 -12.43 -9.43
CA GLN A 109 -0.64 -11.60 -8.47
C GLN A 109 -0.53 -10.19 -9.03
N ALA A 110 -0.99 -9.20 -8.29
CA ALA A 110 -0.86 -7.80 -8.64
C ALA A 110 0.21 -7.10 -7.81
N VAL A 111 0.88 -6.12 -8.41
CA VAL A 111 1.83 -5.23 -7.74
C VAL A 111 1.53 -3.80 -8.16
N ILE A 112 1.23 -2.95 -7.19
CA ILE A 112 1.34 -1.50 -7.33
C ILE A 112 2.80 -1.12 -7.20
N ASN A 113 3.32 -0.33 -8.13
CA ASN A 113 4.65 0.25 -8.07
C ASN A 113 4.54 1.77 -7.95
N SER A 114 4.99 2.30 -6.81
CA SER A 114 4.96 3.73 -6.50
C SER A 114 5.93 4.58 -7.34
N GLU A 115 7.06 4.02 -7.76
CA GLU A 115 8.05 4.72 -8.58
C GLU A 115 7.57 4.92 -10.02
N THR A 116 6.92 3.91 -10.60
CA THR A 116 6.48 3.96 -12.01
C THR A 116 5.04 4.46 -12.18
N GLY A 117 4.25 4.47 -11.11
CA GLY A 117 2.82 4.79 -11.15
C GLY A 117 2.00 3.71 -11.85
N GLU A 118 2.44 2.46 -11.80
CA GLU A 118 1.82 1.34 -12.53
C GLU A 118 1.29 0.26 -11.60
N VAL A 119 0.17 -0.36 -11.99
CA VAL A 119 -0.36 -1.59 -11.41
C VAL A 119 -0.17 -2.70 -12.42
N THR A 120 0.63 -3.71 -12.09
CA THR A 120 0.87 -4.87 -12.96
C THR A 120 0.29 -6.12 -12.34
N VAL A 121 -0.63 -6.78 -13.06
CA VAL A 121 -1.18 -8.09 -12.72
C VAL A 121 -0.46 -9.14 -13.55
N THR A 122 0.04 -10.20 -12.91
CA THR A 122 0.51 -11.43 -13.56
C THR A 122 -0.53 -12.52 -13.36
N PHE A 123 -1.13 -13.01 -14.44
CA PHE A 123 -2.25 -13.95 -14.39
C PHE A 123 -1.81 -15.38 -14.04
N THR A 124 -2.69 -16.10 -13.35
CA THR A 124 -2.62 -17.57 -13.22
C THR A 124 -3.26 -18.24 -14.43
N ASP A 125 -3.38 -19.57 -14.41
CA ASP A 125 -4.03 -20.36 -15.46
C ASP A 125 -5.57 -20.29 -15.44
N ILE A 126 -6.18 -19.52 -14.52
CA ILE A 126 -7.62 -19.62 -14.28
C ILE A 126 -8.46 -19.25 -15.51
N PHE A 127 -8.04 -18.23 -16.25
CA PHE A 127 -8.70 -17.77 -17.47
C PHE A 127 -8.39 -18.65 -18.69
N GLU A 128 -7.37 -19.51 -18.62
CA GLU A 128 -7.16 -20.57 -19.60
C GLU A 128 -8.15 -21.71 -19.38
N ARG A 129 -8.43 -22.06 -18.11
CA ARG A 129 -9.43 -23.09 -17.75
C ARG A 129 -10.86 -22.61 -17.90
N LEU A 130 -11.11 -21.33 -17.65
CA LEU A 130 -12.41 -20.66 -17.64
C LEU A 130 -12.40 -19.48 -18.64
N PRO A 131 -12.45 -19.72 -19.95
CA PRO A 131 -12.11 -18.70 -20.94
C PRO A 131 -13.22 -17.70 -21.26
N LEU A 132 -14.44 -17.87 -20.74
CA LEU A 132 -15.58 -17.04 -21.11
C LEU A 132 -15.96 -16.04 -20.00
N ASP A 133 -16.57 -14.91 -20.38
CA ASP A 133 -17.02 -13.82 -19.49
C ASP A 133 -15.94 -13.38 -18.48
N LYS A 134 -14.70 -13.23 -18.96
CA LYS A 134 -13.58 -12.88 -18.08
C LYS A 134 -13.72 -11.42 -17.62
N GLU A 135 -13.81 -11.25 -16.31
CA GLU A 135 -13.91 -9.95 -15.65
C GLU A 135 -12.95 -9.89 -14.47
N MET A 136 -12.40 -8.69 -14.22
CA MET A 136 -11.53 -8.40 -13.09
C MET A 136 -11.86 -7.02 -12.53
N SER A 137 -11.80 -6.88 -11.21
CA SER A 137 -11.78 -5.57 -10.54
C SER A 137 -10.43 -5.34 -9.89
N LEU A 138 -9.94 -4.10 -9.94
CA LEU A 138 -8.75 -3.65 -9.24
C LEU A 138 -9.08 -2.34 -8.52
N ASN A 139 -8.95 -2.34 -7.21
CA ASN A 139 -9.28 -1.22 -6.36
C ASN A 139 -8.07 -0.87 -5.51
N PHE A 140 -7.73 0.42 -5.43
CA PHE A 140 -6.54 0.86 -4.71
C PHE A 140 -6.63 2.33 -4.30
N ASN A 141 -5.89 2.69 -3.26
CA ASN A 141 -5.71 4.08 -2.85
C ASN A 141 -4.64 4.77 -3.69
N VAL A 142 -4.83 6.07 -3.92
CA VAL A 142 -3.87 6.96 -4.58
C VAL A 142 -3.84 8.30 -3.85
N GLN A 143 -2.82 9.10 -4.09
CA GLN A 143 -2.78 10.50 -3.65
C GLN A 143 -2.56 11.42 -4.85
N VAL A 144 -2.89 12.70 -4.67
CA VAL A 144 -2.52 13.72 -5.63
C VAL A 144 -1.00 13.87 -5.64
N ASN A 145 -0.41 13.90 -6.84
CA ASN A 145 1.00 14.08 -7.03
C ASN A 145 1.38 15.56 -6.92
N HIS A 146 1.95 15.98 -5.79
CA HIS A 146 2.31 17.36 -5.50
C HIS A 146 3.58 17.84 -6.22
N ASP A 147 4.31 16.94 -6.87
CA ASP A 147 5.42 17.33 -7.75
C ASP A 147 4.89 17.92 -9.08
N THR A 148 3.66 17.56 -9.46
CA THR A 148 3.04 17.95 -10.73
C THR A 148 1.82 18.85 -10.54
N VAL A 149 1.13 18.75 -9.41
CA VAL A 149 -0.12 19.48 -9.12
C VAL A 149 0.12 20.63 -8.13
N PRO A 150 -0.27 21.88 -8.46
CA PRO A 150 -0.24 22.98 -7.52
C PRO A 150 -1.38 22.91 -6.50
N THR A 151 -1.16 23.48 -5.32
CA THR A 151 -2.19 23.66 -4.29
C THR A 151 -3.04 24.91 -4.54
N ASN A 152 -4.20 24.99 -3.88
CA ASN A 152 -5.14 26.11 -3.89
C ASN A 152 -5.60 26.60 -5.28
N THR A 153 -5.50 25.73 -6.29
CA THR A 153 -5.91 26.02 -7.67
C THR A 153 -6.83 24.89 -8.16
N PRO A 154 -7.97 25.20 -8.79
CA PRO A 154 -8.80 24.18 -9.44
C PRO A 154 -8.02 23.46 -10.53
N ILE A 155 -8.08 22.14 -10.51
CA ILE A 155 -7.44 21.25 -11.50
C ILE A 155 -8.39 20.15 -11.95
N ASP A 156 -8.11 19.61 -13.13
CA ASP A 156 -8.81 18.47 -13.72
C ASP A 156 -7.86 17.25 -13.78
N ILE A 157 -8.21 16.18 -13.09
CA ILE A 157 -7.55 14.88 -13.24
C ILE A 157 -8.33 14.06 -14.25
N THR A 158 -7.69 13.61 -15.32
CA THR A 158 -8.31 12.70 -16.29
C THR A 158 -7.81 11.28 -16.08
N TYR A 159 -8.71 10.33 -15.85
CA TYR A 159 -8.38 8.91 -15.72
C TYR A 159 -9.41 8.07 -16.48
N GLU A 160 -8.93 7.15 -17.34
CA GLU A 160 -9.77 6.30 -18.21
C GLU A 160 -10.85 7.09 -18.99
N GLY A 161 -10.48 8.29 -19.46
CA GLY A 161 -11.36 9.17 -20.25
C GLY A 161 -12.40 9.97 -19.45
N VAL A 162 -12.44 9.83 -18.12
CA VAL A 162 -13.32 10.59 -17.23
C VAL A 162 -12.54 11.72 -16.57
N VAL A 163 -13.16 12.91 -16.47
CA VAL A 163 -12.58 14.09 -15.85
C VAL A 163 -13.09 14.25 -14.41
N TYR A 164 -12.16 14.43 -13.47
CA TYR A 164 -12.40 14.62 -12.05
C TYR A 164 -11.85 15.99 -11.61
N PRO A 165 -12.70 17.02 -11.52
CA PRO A 165 -12.29 18.33 -11.03
C PRO A 165 -12.13 18.32 -9.50
N LEU A 166 -11.11 19.01 -8.99
CA LEU A 166 -10.86 19.19 -7.56
C LEU A 166 -9.97 20.41 -7.26
N VAL A 167 -9.89 20.78 -5.98
CA VAL A 167 -8.88 21.72 -5.45
C VAL A 167 -8.09 21.02 -4.35
N VAL A 168 -6.75 21.07 -4.43
CA VAL A 168 -5.86 20.53 -3.39
C VAL A 168 -5.58 21.60 -2.34
N GLU A 169 -5.76 21.29 -1.07
CA GLU A 169 -5.42 22.20 0.03
C GLU A 169 -3.89 22.36 0.19
N GLU A 170 -3.45 23.48 0.76
CA GLU A 170 -2.02 23.69 1.03
C GLU A 170 -1.47 22.73 2.09
N ASN A 171 -0.21 22.32 1.93
CA ASN A 171 0.53 21.67 3.00
C ASN A 171 0.85 22.69 4.09
N THR A 172 0.00 22.77 5.10
CA THR A 172 0.23 23.65 6.24
C THR A 172 1.10 22.93 7.26
N VAL A 173 2.41 23.19 7.22
CA VAL A 173 3.32 22.82 8.32
C VAL A 173 3.11 23.85 9.42
N VAL A 174 2.15 23.58 10.30
CA VAL A 174 1.93 24.40 11.49
C VAL A 174 3.07 24.13 12.47
N PRO A 175 3.67 25.17 13.08
CA PRO A 175 4.66 24.99 14.14
C PRO A 175 4.18 23.98 15.18
N VAL A 176 4.95 22.91 15.35
CA VAL A 176 4.61 21.78 16.23
C VAL A 176 4.79 22.19 17.69
N SER A 177 3.70 22.58 18.36
CA SER A 177 3.66 22.89 19.79
C SER A 177 2.21 22.70 20.30
N PRO A 178 1.96 22.00 21.43
CA PRO A 178 2.87 21.82 22.55
C PRO A 178 3.35 20.37 22.88
N VAL A 179 4.58 20.32 23.43
CA VAL A 179 5.31 19.25 24.16
C VAL A 179 5.65 17.95 23.42
N ILE A 180 4.74 17.29 22.71
CA ILE A 180 5.04 16.07 21.95
C ILE A 180 4.35 16.15 20.59
N THR A 181 5.05 15.79 19.54
CA THR A 181 4.47 15.55 18.22
C THR A 181 4.96 14.21 17.74
N LYS A 182 4.03 13.33 17.35
CA LYS A 182 4.32 11.99 16.86
C LYS A 182 3.52 11.75 15.60
N THR A 183 4.20 11.35 14.53
CA THR A 183 3.55 11.00 13.26
C THR A 183 4.12 9.69 12.73
N GLY A 184 3.31 8.96 11.97
CA GLY A 184 3.71 7.76 11.27
C GLY A 184 3.25 7.79 9.82
N TYR A 185 4.08 7.26 8.92
CA TYR A 185 3.72 7.10 7.51
C TYR A 185 4.34 5.83 6.95
N GLN A 186 3.64 5.20 6.02
CA GLN A 186 4.09 3.97 5.37
C GLN A 186 5.30 4.25 4.46
N ASP A 187 6.25 3.31 4.40
CA ASP A 187 7.39 3.38 3.49
C ASP A 187 6.91 3.34 2.03
N ASP A 188 7.57 4.11 1.17
CA ASP A 188 7.15 4.30 -0.21
C ASP A 188 7.44 3.09 -1.12
N LEU A 189 8.35 2.20 -0.74
CA LEU A 189 8.75 1.02 -1.51
C LEU A 189 8.39 -0.31 -0.84
N ASP A 190 8.17 -0.33 0.47
CA ASP A 190 7.78 -1.50 1.24
C ASP A 190 6.55 -1.20 2.10
N SER A 191 5.36 -1.59 1.62
CA SER A 191 4.11 -1.41 2.37
C SER A 191 4.06 -2.14 3.73
N SER A 192 5.04 -2.99 4.06
CA SER A 192 5.13 -3.59 5.40
C SER A 192 5.86 -2.72 6.42
N ILE A 193 6.50 -1.62 6.02
CA ILE A 193 7.27 -0.73 6.90
C ILE A 193 6.49 0.56 7.17
N ILE A 194 6.57 1.03 8.42
CA ILE A 194 6.05 2.32 8.87
C ILE A 194 7.19 3.11 9.49
N HIS A 195 7.42 4.32 9.01
CA HIS A 195 8.34 5.28 9.60
C HIS A 195 7.64 6.08 10.68
N TRP A 196 8.15 6.01 11.91
CA TRP A 196 7.71 6.84 13.01
C TRP A 196 8.68 7.98 13.26
N ARG A 197 8.15 9.20 13.42
CA ARG A 197 8.93 10.36 13.83
C ARG A 197 8.30 11.01 15.05
N VAL A 198 9.15 11.40 16.00
CA VAL A 198 8.72 12.10 17.22
C VAL A 198 9.59 13.33 17.45
N LEU A 199 8.96 14.43 17.82
CA LEU A 199 9.60 15.61 18.38
C LEU A 199 9.03 15.90 19.75
N ILE A 200 9.91 16.04 20.74
CA ILE A 200 9.57 16.36 22.12
C ILE A 200 10.28 17.64 22.51
N ASN A 201 9.60 18.51 23.26
CA ASN A 201 10.16 19.78 23.76
C ASN A 201 10.59 20.75 22.63
N SER A 202 9.75 20.92 21.60
CA SER A 202 10.00 21.84 20.48
C SER A 202 10.28 23.29 20.91
N GLN A 203 9.65 23.75 22.00
CA GLN A 203 9.87 25.07 22.60
C GLN A 203 11.20 25.20 23.36
N GLN A 204 11.98 24.12 23.44
CA GLN A 204 13.31 24.11 24.06
C GLN A 204 13.32 24.62 25.51
N SER A 205 12.30 24.26 26.28
CA SER A 205 12.21 24.56 27.71
C SER A 205 13.16 23.67 28.50
N THR A 206 13.58 24.12 29.69
CA THR A 206 14.47 23.32 30.54
C THR A 206 13.72 22.10 31.06
N VAL A 207 14.26 20.91 30.83
CA VAL A 207 13.74 19.63 31.29
C VAL A 207 14.81 18.90 32.07
N ASP A 208 14.43 18.41 33.25
CA ASP A 208 15.29 17.68 34.17
C ASP A 208 14.94 16.19 34.15
N ASN A 209 15.95 15.36 33.88
CA ASN A 209 15.85 13.89 33.86
C ASN A 209 14.71 13.38 32.95
N LEU A 210 14.68 13.84 31.70
CA LEU A 210 13.65 13.47 30.72
C LEU A 210 13.65 11.96 30.45
N THR A 211 12.55 11.32 30.78
CA THR A 211 12.26 9.93 30.44
C THR A 211 11.28 9.89 29.28
N VAL A 212 11.62 9.11 28.25
CA VAL A 212 10.75 8.76 27.13
C VAL A 212 10.43 7.27 27.19
N ALA A 213 9.18 6.91 26.96
CA ALA A 213 8.71 5.53 26.89
C ALA A 213 7.70 5.37 25.77
N ASP A 214 7.99 4.51 24.80
CA ASP A 214 7.15 4.27 23.63
C ASP A 214 6.55 2.86 23.68
N THR A 215 5.30 2.74 23.28
CA THR A 215 4.54 1.49 23.25
C THR A 215 3.79 1.41 21.93
N LEU A 216 4.10 0.38 21.13
CA LEU A 216 3.42 0.13 19.87
C LEU A 216 1.99 -0.36 20.10
N GLY A 217 1.08 0.02 19.21
CA GLY A 217 -0.19 -0.68 19.04
C GLY A 217 0.00 -2.08 18.45
N GLU A 218 -1.07 -2.88 18.47
CA GLU A 218 -1.05 -4.24 17.93
C GLU A 218 -0.64 -4.30 16.45
N GLY A 219 -0.17 -5.46 16.00
CA GLY A 219 0.13 -5.72 14.59
C GLY A 219 1.45 -5.14 14.09
N GLN A 220 2.33 -4.68 14.99
CA GLN A 220 3.61 -4.05 14.66
C GLN A 220 4.76 -4.62 15.47
N GLU A 221 5.95 -4.58 14.89
CA GLU A 221 7.22 -4.88 15.55
C GLU A 221 8.21 -3.76 15.25
N LEU A 222 8.80 -3.16 16.28
CA LEU A 222 9.84 -2.14 16.11
C LEU A 222 11.13 -2.78 15.63
N LEU A 223 11.83 -2.10 14.72
CA LEU A 223 13.11 -2.49 14.17
C LEU A 223 14.26 -1.74 14.87
N PRO A 224 14.92 -2.31 15.91
CA PRO A 224 15.87 -1.58 16.75
C PRO A 224 17.04 -0.99 15.98
N GLU A 225 17.47 -1.66 14.90
CA GLU A 225 18.57 -1.25 14.04
C GLU A 225 18.33 0.08 13.30
N THR A 226 17.07 0.52 13.20
CA THR A 226 16.66 1.76 12.53
C THR A 226 16.64 2.96 13.48
N MET A 227 16.84 2.73 14.77
CA MET A 227 16.60 3.71 15.81
C MET A 227 17.60 4.88 15.79
N LEU A 228 17.07 6.08 15.57
CA LEU A 228 17.74 7.35 15.80
C LEU A 228 17.06 8.06 16.98
N GLY A 229 17.76 8.18 18.11
CA GLY A 229 17.33 8.98 19.26
C GLY A 229 18.39 10.03 19.59
N VAL A 230 18.02 11.30 19.43
CA VAL A 230 18.98 12.42 19.57
C VAL A 230 18.38 13.59 20.32
N GLN A 231 19.24 14.32 21.02
CA GLN A 231 18.96 15.70 21.40
C GLN A 231 19.43 16.62 20.28
N VAL A 232 18.53 17.46 19.77
CA VAL A 232 18.89 18.49 18.80
C VAL A 232 19.49 19.69 19.53
N GLN A 233 20.41 20.40 18.90
CA GLN A 233 21.10 21.53 19.51
C GLN A 233 20.12 22.64 19.92
N TYR A 234 20.21 23.04 21.19
CA TYR A 234 19.52 24.21 21.72
C TYR A 234 19.95 25.50 21.03
N VAL A 235 18.98 26.33 20.66
CA VAL A 235 19.19 27.68 20.14
C VAL A 235 18.24 28.64 20.88
N GLU A 236 18.81 29.54 21.68
CA GLU A 236 18.03 30.45 22.50
C GLU A 236 17.09 31.33 21.65
N GLY A 237 15.79 31.28 21.95
CA GLY A 237 14.76 32.04 21.24
C GLY A 237 14.32 31.45 19.90
N ASP A 238 14.79 30.25 19.54
CA ASP A 238 14.53 29.60 18.25
C ASP A 238 13.97 28.18 18.45
N ALA A 239 12.64 28.11 18.55
CA ALA A 239 11.91 26.85 18.68
C ALA A 239 12.13 25.94 17.47
N VAL A 240 11.94 24.63 17.66
CA VAL A 240 11.96 23.65 16.57
C VAL A 240 10.56 23.55 16.01
N ASP A 241 10.33 24.14 14.84
CA ASP A 241 8.99 24.36 14.30
C ASP A 241 8.41 23.12 13.61
N SER A 242 9.23 22.12 13.26
CA SER A 242 8.77 20.92 12.55
C SER A 242 9.64 19.68 12.79
N LEU A 243 9.12 18.50 12.42
CA LEU A 243 9.88 17.25 12.43
C LEU A 243 11.02 17.27 11.39
N GLU A 244 10.79 17.93 10.25
CA GLU A 244 11.77 18.11 9.19
C GLU A 244 12.94 18.99 9.67
N GLU A 245 12.62 20.08 10.36
CA GLU A 245 13.63 20.91 10.98
C GLU A 245 14.41 20.14 12.04
N ALA A 246 13.73 19.43 12.94
CA ALA A 246 14.36 18.61 13.97
C ALA A 246 15.36 17.60 13.39
N ALA A 247 14.98 16.93 12.30
CA ALA A 247 15.81 15.97 11.59
C ALA A 247 17.07 16.61 10.96
N SER A 248 16.98 17.90 10.59
CA SER A 248 18.06 18.64 9.91
C SER A 248 19.04 19.37 10.85
N ARG A 249 18.61 19.69 12.09
CA ARG A 249 19.44 20.41 13.07
C ARG A 249 20.62 19.54 13.54
N PRO A 250 21.78 20.14 13.85
CA PRO A 250 22.89 19.41 14.47
C PRO A 250 22.47 18.76 15.80
N TYR A 251 23.03 17.59 16.09
CA TYR A 251 22.75 16.88 17.34
C TYR A 251 23.76 17.29 18.42
N SER A 252 23.26 17.56 19.63
CA SER A 252 24.09 17.79 20.82
C SER A 252 24.45 16.48 21.53
N TYR A 253 23.58 15.48 21.44
CA TYR A 253 23.77 14.17 22.03
C TYR A 253 23.01 13.11 21.23
N ASN A 254 23.60 11.93 21.04
CA ASN A 254 22.97 10.77 20.42
C ASN A 254 22.91 9.64 21.45
N PHE A 255 21.70 9.20 21.76
CA PHE A 255 21.42 8.15 22.75
C PHE A 255 20.82 6.89 22.13
N SER A 256 20.84 6.73 20.80
CA SER A 256 20.29 5.56 20.10
C SER A 256 20.74 4.23 20.71
N ALA A 257 22.04 4.11 21.04
CA ALA A 257 22.62 2.88 21.56
C ALA A 257 22.27 2.59 23.03
N ASP A 258 21.76 3.59 23.75
CA ASP A 258 21.41 3.50 25.17
C ASP A 258 19.92 3.23 25.41
N ILE A 259 19.14 3.05 24.32
CA ILE A 259 17.71 2.77 24.39
C ILE A 259 17.50 1.32 24.87
N THR A 260 16.62 1.17 25.86
CA THR A 260 16.20 -0.14 26.35
C THR A 260 14.89 -0.54 25.69
N TYR A 261 14.87 -1.66 25.00
CA TYR A 261 13.68 -2.15 24.29
C TYR A 261 12.80 -3.02 25.17
N THR A 262 11.49 -2.99 24.92
CA THR A 262 10.51 -3.91 25.52
C THR A 262 10.06 -4.93 24.49
N THR A 263 9.68 -6.13 24.96
CA THR A 263 9.15 -7.19 24.10
C THR A 263 7.76 -7.60 24.56
N ASP A 264 6.95 -8.06 23.61
CA ASP A 264 5.67 -8.72 23.90
C ASP A 264 5.87 -10.18 24.37
N ASP A 265 4.76 -10.88 24.63
CA ASP A 265 4.74 -12.28 25.06
C ASP A 265 5.30 -13.26 23.99
N LEU A 266 5.41 -12.81 22.74
CA LEU A 266 5.97 -13.57 21.62
C LEU A 266 7.46 -13.25 21.39
N GLY A 267 8.05 -12.37 22.19
CA GLY A 267 9.43 -11.94 22.09
C GLY A 267 9.70 -10.89 21.00
N LYS A 268 8.66 -10.29 20.41
CA LYS A 268 8.79 -9.22 19.42
C LYS A 268 8.97 -7.89 20.09
N THR A 269 9.80 -7.02 19.51
CA THR A 269 10.04 -5.69 20.07
C THR A 269 8.78 -4.83 19.92
N ASN A 270 8.18 -4.40 21.03
CA ASN A 270 6.89 -3.71 21.06
C ASN A 270 6.96 -2.30 21.66
N GLY A 271 8.17 -1.79 21.91
CA GLY A 271 8.35 -0.49 22.53
C GLY A 271 9.77 -0.29 23.02
N PHE A 272 9.98 0.85 23.68
CA PHE A 272 11.27 1.19 24.27
C PHE A 272 11.14 2.19 25.41
N ARG A 273 12.23 2.35 26.16
CA ARG A 273 12.37 3.32 27.23
C ARG A 273 13.80 3.83 27.30
N HIS A 274 13.94 5.13 27.55
CA HIS A 274 15.22 5.76 27.83
C HIS A 274 15.05 6.96 28.76
N THR A 275 16.04 7.22 29.61
CA THR A 275 16.08 8.41 30.48
C THR A 275 17.34 9.19 30.19
N ILE A 276 17.16 10.43 29.73
CA ILE A 276 18.23 11.40 29.51
C ILE A 276 18.49 12.11 30.83
N GLY A 277 19.63 11.81 31.45
CA GLY A 277 20.00 12.38 32.75
C GLY A 277 20.40 13.85 32.70
N GLY A 278 20.17 14.56 33.80
CA GLY A 278 20.52 15.96 33.98
C GLY A 278 19.49 16.95 33.46
N SER A 279 19.86 18.23 33.47
CA SER A 279 19.03 19.35 33.00
C SER A 279 19.42 19.74 31.57
N SER A 280 18.44 19.87 30.67
CA SER A 280 18.68 20.25 29.28
C SER A 280 17.55 21.07 28.69
N ASN A 281 17.87 22.00 27.80
CA ASN A 281 16.92 22.75 26.97
C ASN A 281 16.75 22.13 25.57
N ASN A 282 17.51 21.08 25.25
CA ASN A 282 17.47 20.47 23.93
C ASN A 282 16.09 19.83 23.68
N ALA A 283 15.59 19.98 22.46
CA ALA A 283 14.48 19.16 22.00
C ALA A 283 14.99 17.74 21.72
N VAL A 284 14.10 16.75 21.80
CA VAL A 284 14.41 15.36 21.46
C VAL A 284 13.76 15.00 20.15
N PHE A 285 14.53 14.43 19.23
CA PHE A 285 14.04 13.86 17.99
C PHE A 285 14.25 12.34 18.01
N LEU A 286 13.18 11.60 17.69
CA LEU A 286 13.21 10.15 17.52
C LEU A 286 12.76 9.82 16.09
N SER A 287 13.48 8.92 15.43
CA SER A 287 13.11 8.34 14.15
C SER A 287 13.40 6.85 14.19
N TYR A 288 12.43 6.02 13.83
CA TYR A 288 12.59 4.58 13.79
C TYR A 288 11.47 3.94 12.98
N ASP A 289 11.70 2.72 12.56
CA ASP A 289 10.77 1.97 11.73
C ASP A 289 10.09 0.86 12.53
N THR A 290 8.85 0.59 12.18
CA THR A 290 8.14 -0.63 12.58
C THR A 290 7.81 -1.45 11.34
N ARG A 291 7.72 -2.77 11.50
CA ARG A 291 7.22 -3.70 10.49
C ARG A 291 5.85 -4.22 10.90
N LEU A 292 4.91 -4.24 9.96
CA LEU A 292 3.63 -4.91 10.12
C LEU A 292 3.84 -6.41 10.32
N THR A 293 3.26 -6.96 11.39
CA THR A 293 3.41 -8.38 11.74
C THR A 293 2.37 -9.28 11.09
N SER A 294 1.36 -8.67 10.46
CA SER A 294 0.27 -9.35 9.74
C SER A 294 -0.30 -8.40 8.69
N ALA A 295 -0.95 -8.97 7.67
CA ALA A 295 -1.77 -8.19 6.74
C ALA A 295 -2.82 -7.39 7.52
N GLN A 296 -2.98 -6.13 7.15
CA GLN A 296 -3.97 -5.24 7.77
C GLN A 296 -5.16 -5.08 6.84
N SER A 297 -6.32 -4.79 7.45
CA SER A 297 -7.48 -4.39 6.67
C SER A 297 -7.22 -3.04 6.02
N VAL A 298 -7.86 -2.84 4.86
CA VAL A 298 -7.83 -1.57 4.14
C VAL A 298 -8.25 -0.42 5.04
N GLY A 299 -7.43 0.64 5.06
CA GLY A 299 -7.75 1.83 5.84
C GLY A 299 -7.63 1.64 7.35
N THR A 300 -6.82 0.68 7.80
CA THR A 300 -6.44 0.57 9.21
C THR A 300 -5.48 1.70 9.55
N ASP A 301 -5.72 2.36 10.68
CA ASP A 301 -4.76 3.29 11.27
C ASP A 301 -3.94 2.57 12.34
N MET A 302 -2.66 2.34 12.04
CA MET A 302 -1.74 1.76 13.01
C MET A 302 -1.41 2.80 14.06
N THR A 303 -1.44 2.39 15.33
CA THR A 303 -1.22 3.30 16.46
C THR A 303 0.14 3.09 17.08
N ASN A 304 0.70 4.15 17.62
CA ASN A 304 1.91 4.08 18.43
C ASN A 304 1.88 5.23 19.44
N SER A 305 2.14 4.94 20.71
CA SER A 305 2.05 5.92 21.79
C SER A 305 3.39 6.17 22.44
N ILE A 306 3.74 7.44 22.62
CA ILE A 306 4.91 7.85 23.39
C ILE A 306 4.50 8.63 24.62
N ALA A 307 5.07 8.26 25.75
CA ALA A 307 4.92 8.93 27.03
C ALA A 307 6.23 9.61 27.43
N VAL A 308 6.12 10.81 27.99
CA VAL A 308 7.26 11.56 28.52
C VAL A 308 7.02 11.95 29.98
N SER A 309 8.09 12.02 30.75
CA SER A 309 8.07 12.50 32.14
C SER A 309 9.45 13.03 32.55
N GLY A 310 9.52 13.90 33.54
CA GLY A 310 10.77 14.39 34.12
C GLY A 310 10.55 14.90 35.53
N GLU A 311 11.59 15.41 36.20
CA GLU A 311 11.42 15.98 37.55
C GLU A 311 10.59 17.26 37.54
N ASN A 312 10.76 18.08 36.49
CA ASN A 312 10.05 19.33 36.29
C ASN A 312 9.06 19.28 35.11
N VAL A 313 8.81 18.09 34.55
CA VAL A 313 7.87 17.85 33.44
C VAL A 313 6.78 16.89 33.89
N ALA A 314 5.53 17.33 33.80
CA ALA A 314 4.38 16.49 34.06
C ALA A 314 4.33 15.32 33.07
N TYR A 315 3.86 14.17 33.55
CA TYR A 315 3.59 13.03 32.68
C TYR A 315 2.61 13.45 31.58
N SER A 316 2.97 13.17 30.34
CA SER A 316 2.10 13.34 29.18
C SER A 316 2.33 12.20 28.20
N THR A 317 1.32 11.95 27.36
CA THR A 317 1.35 10.90 26.35
C THR A 317 0.76 11.44 25.06
N GLU A 318 1.29 10.97 23.94
CA GLU A 318 0.80 11.30 22.60
C GLU A 318 0.73 10.02 21.78
N THR A 319 -0.38 9.84 21.05
CA THR A 319 -0.58 8.71 20.15
C THR A 319 -0.50 9.21 18.71
N GLY A 320 0.50 8.72 17.99
CA GLY A 320 0.58 8.90 16.54
C GLY A 320 -0.19 7.80 15.80
N TYR A 321 -0.57 8.14 14.57
CA TYR A 321 -1.29 7.25 13.66
C TYR A 321 -0.54 7.16 12.35
N ALA A 322 -0.54 5.97 11.74
CA ALA A 322 -0.07 5.73 10.38
C ALA A 322 -1.17 5.03 9.58
N ARG A 323 -1.63 5.69 8.51
CA ARG A 323 -2.63 5.13 7.59
C ARG A 323 -1.99 4.02 6.75
N ILE A 324 -2.60 2.84 6.71
CA ILE A 324 -2.19 1.77 5.80
C ILE A 324 -2.99 1.88 4.50
N GLU A 325 -2.27 2.15 3.42
CA GLU A 325 -2.84 2.16 2.08
C GLU A 325 -3.25 0.76 1.66
N ALA A 326 -4.24 0.68 0.78
CA ALA A 326 -4.78 -0.60 0.37
C ALA A 326 -4.85 -0.78 -1.14
N ALA A 327 -4.81 -2.07 -1.49
CA ALA A 327 -5.15 -2.55 -2.80
C ALA A 327 -5.82 -3.93 -2.68
N TYR A 328 -6.81 -4.18 -3.52
CA TYR A 328 -7.46 -5.49 -3.61
C TYR A 328 -8.02 -5.71 -5.01
N GLY A 329 -8.08 -6.98 -5.40
CA GLY A 329 -8.63 -7.38 -6.68
C GLY A 329 -9.53 -8.60 -6.58
N SER A 330 -10.49 -8.67 -7.49
CA SER A 330 -11.34 -9.85 -7.66
C SER A 330 -11.51 -10.19 -9.12
N ALA A 331 -11.83 -11.44 -9.43
CA ALA A 331 -12.05 -11.89 -10.80
C ALA A 331 -13.23 -12.86 -10.91
N SER A 332 -13.80 -12.96 -12.10
CA SER A 332 -14.83 -13.93 -12.44
C SER A 332 -14.69 -14.40 -13.89
N SER A 333 -15.16 -15.61 -14.16
CA SER A 333 -15.19 -16.23 -15.49
C SER A 333 -16.05 -17.50 -15.47
N ARG A 334 -16.38 -18.05 -16.64
CA ARG A 334 -17.18 -19.28 -16.79
C ARG A 334 -16.51 -20.29 -17.73
N ILE A 335 -16.86 -21.56 -17.56
CA ILE A 335 -16.48 -22.64 -18.48
C ILE A 335 -17.19 -22.47 -19.84
N VAL A 336 -16.58 -23.02 -20.88
CA VAL A 336 -17.28 -23.28 -22.14
C VAL A 336 -18.39 -24.31 -21.89
N PRO A 337 -19.67 -24.03 -22.17
CA PRO A 337 -20.71 -25.05 -22.09
C PRO A 337 -20.33 -26.19 -23.01
N ALA A 338 -20.30 -27.43 -22.51
CA ALA A 338 -20.09 -28.60 -23.34
C ALA A 338 -21.13 -28.59 -24.47
N GLN A 339 -20.68 -28.43 -25.71
CA GLN A 339 -21.52 -28.58 -26.88
C GLN A 339 -21.95 -30.04 -26.92
N PHE A 340 -23.16 -30.35 -26.46
CA PHE A 340 -23.75 -31.67 -26.71
C PHE A 340 -23.93 -31.78 -28.22
N GLU A 341 -23.03 -32.48 -28.89
CA GLU A 341 -23.27 -32.95 -30.25
C GLU A 341 -24.53 -33.83 -30.20
N ALA A 342 -25.65 -33.28 -30.67
CA ALA A 342 -26.87 -34.04 -30.88
C ALA A 342 -26.54 -35.12 -31.93
N THR A 343 -26.24 -36.33 -31.46
CA THR A 343 -26.18 -37.50 -32.34
C THR A 343 -27.62 -37.80 -32.72
N THR A 344 -28.06 -37.31 -33.88
CA THR A 344 -29.39 -37.61 -34.44
C THR A 344 -29.42 -39.09 -34.84
N THR A 345 -29.71 -39.98 -33.88
CA THR A 345 -30.05 -41.37 -34.17
C THR A 345 -31.39 -41.37 -34.91
N THR A 346 -31.34 -41.56 -36.23
CA THR A 346 -32.53 -41.76 -37.06
C THR A 346 -33.06 -43.16 -36.79
N THR A 347 -34.00 -43.29 -35.86
CA THR A 347 -34.76 -44.53 -35.67
C THR A 347 -35.86 -44.57 -36.74
N GLN A 348 -35.71 -45.46 -37.73
CA GLN A 348 -36.82 -45.85 -38.59
C GLN A 348 -37.85 -46.60 -37.75
N THR A 349 -39.05 -46.04 -37.59
CA THR A 349 -40.20 -46.75 -37.02
C THR A 349 -41.08 -47.24 -38.17
N THR A 350 -41.16 -48.56 -38.30
CA THR A 350 -42.10 -49.27 -39.17
C THR A 350 -43.53 -49.11 -38.63
N THR A 351 -44.42 -48.71 -39.52
CA THR A 351 -45.87 -48.61 -39.35
C THR A 351 -46.50 -49.96 -39.03
N GLU A 352 -47.25 -50.05 -37.93
CA GLU A 352 -48.36 -51.00 -37.81
C GLU A 352 -49.58 -50.33 -37.15
N ASN A 353 -50.74 -50.76 -37.62
CA ASN A 353 -52.03 -50.09 -37.61
C ASN A 353 -52.94 -50.75 -36.56
N ALA A 354 -53.58 -49.97 -35.67
CA ALA A 354 -54.78 -50.38 -34.93
C ALA A 354 -55.55 -49.18 -34.30
N THR A 355 -56.54 -48.71 -35.04
CA THR A 355 -57.95 -48.36 -34.69
C THR A 355 -58.38 -48.12 -33.21
N THR A 356 -58.81 -46.86 -32.97
CA THR A 356 -59.99 -46.32 -32.22
C THR A 356 -60.18 -46.56 -30.71
N THR A 357 -60.32 -45.49 -29.91
CA THR A 357 -61.59 -44.99 -29.31
C THR A 357 -61.35 -43.96 -28.18
N GLU A 358 -62.04 -42.81 -28.33
CA GLU A 358 -62.54 -41.80 -27.36
C GLU A 358 -61.65 -41.01 -26.39
N ALA A 359 -61.90 -39.69 -26.42
CA ALA A 359 -61.64 -38.71 -25.37
C ALA A 359 -62.76 -38.75 -24.30
N PRO A 360 -62.53 -38.22 -23.09
CA PRO A 360 -62.89 -36.82 -22.88
C PRO A 360 -61.96 -35.99 -21.98
N THR A 361 -62.11 -34.68 -22.18
CA THR A 361 -61.77 -33.48 -21.41
C THR A 361 -61.85 -33.61 -19.89
N THR A 362 -60.92 -33.00 -19.11
CA THR A 362 -61.14 -31.78 -18.29
C THR A 362 -59.95 -31.32 -17.44
N THR A 363 -59.74 -30.00 -17.48
CA THR A 363 -59.45 -29.01 -16.40
C THR A 363 -58.10 -28.89 -15.67
N ALA A 364 -57.69 -27.63 -15.67
CA ALA A 364 -56.61 -26.93 -14.98
C ALA A 364 -56.38 -27.20 -13.48
N GLY A 365 -55.14 -26.96 -13.05
CA GLY A 365 -54.75 -26.76 -11.66
C GLY A 365 -53.37 -26.11 -11.58
N THR A 366 -53.34 -24.81 -11.27
CA THR A 366 -52.17 -23.99 -10.93
C THR A 366 -51.65 -24.35 -9.55
N THR A 367 -50.34 -24.39 -9.33
CA THR A 367 -49.72 -24.48 -7.99
C THR A 367 -48.75 -23.32 -7.80
N THR A 368 -49.10 -22.48 -6.82
CA THR A 368 -48.25 -21.45 -6.20
C THR A 368 -47.87 -22.00 -4.82
N GLU A 369 -46.58 -22.08 -4.50
CA GLU A 369 -46.11 -22.38 -3.14
C GLU A 369 -45.82 -21.08 -2.39
N GLN A 370 -46.38 -20.98 -1.18
CA GLN A 370 -46.20 -19.89 -0.23
C GLN A 370 -45.60 -20.44 1.06
N SER A 371 -44.68 -19.65 1.60
CA SER A 371 -43.93 -19.79 2.86
C SER A 371 -44.80 -20.03 4.10
N VAL A 372 -44.28 -20.79 5.07
CA VAL A 372 -44.84 -20.95 6.42
C VAL A 372 -43.78 -20.58 7.47
N THR A 373 -44.11 -19.59 8.28
CA THR A 373 -43.48 -19.24 9.56
C THR A 373 -44.17 -20.04 10.68
N THR A 374 -43.44 -20.42 11.73
CA THR A 374 -44.04 -20.99 12.95
C THR A 374 -43.35 -20.40 14.18
N GLU A 375 -44.13 -19.69 15.01
CA GLU A 375 -43.87 -19.42 16.41
C GLU A 375 -44.69 -20.41 17.26
N GLU A 376 -44.16 -20.87 18.40
CA GLU A 376 -44.93 -20.97 19.65
C GLU A 376 -44.01 -21.12 20.88
N GLY A 377 -44.43 -20.52 22.01
CA GLY A 377 -43.80 -20.58 23.35
C GLY A 377 -43.93 -21.93 24.06
N THR A 378 -43.48 -22.16 25.30
CA THR A 378 -43.84 -21.43 26.53
C THR A 378 -42.96 -21.89 27.74
N THR A 379 -42.68 -20.95 28.67
CA THR A 379 -42.50 -20.98 30.17
C THR A 379 -41.92 -22.17 30.97
N THR A 380 -41.06 -21.85 31.96
CA THR A 380 -41.19 -22.02 33.46
C THR A 380 -39.89 -21.47 34.12
N GLU A 381 -39.84 -20.32 34.81
CA GLU A 381 -40.21 -19.93 36.20
C GLU A 381 -39.19 -20.31 37.34
N SER A 382 -38.74 -19.28 38.09
CA SER A 382 -38.18 -19.18 39.48
C SER A 382 -36.92 -18.28 39.50
N SER A 383 -36.95 -16.98 39.90
CA SER A 383 -37.04 -16.37 41.26
C SER A 383 -35.80 -16.69 42.16
N VAL A 384 -35.03 -15.75 42.75
CA VAL A 384 -35.36 -14.80 43.83
C VAL A 384 -34.16 -13.84 44.18
N THR A 385 -34.47 -12.52 44.28
CA THR A 385 -33.96 -11.38 45.15
C THR A 385 -32.49 -10.87 45.16
N THR A 386 -32.23 -9.57 44.89
CA THR A 386 -32.21 -8.31 45.73
C THR A 386 -30.84 -8.12 46.44
N SER A 387 -30.15 -6.96 46.52
CA SER A 387 -30.52 -5.56 46.80
C SER A 387 -29.35 -4.63 46.36
N GLU A 388 -29.57 -3.49 45.69
CA GLU A 388 -29.89 -2.14 46.22
C GLU A 388 -28.74 -1.43 46.97
N SER A 389 -28.26 -0.29 46.44
CA SER A 389 -28.22 1.02 47.13
C SER A 389 -27.54 2.10 46.29
N ALA A 390 -28.31 3.13 45.93
CA ALA A 390 -27.85 4.53 45.86
C ALA A 390 -28.18 5.19 47.22
N PRO A 391 -27.60 6.36 47.57
CA PRO A 391 -28.33 7.59 47.31
C PRO A 391 -27.49 8.86 47.01
N THR A 392 -28.28 9.88 46.67
CA THR A 392 -28.15 11.26 46.20
C THR A 392 -27.53 12.34 47.12
N SER A 393 -27.37 13.55 46.51
CA SER A 393 -27.44 14.94 47.05
C SER A 393 -26.09 15.63 47.33
N SER A 394 -25.85 16.94 47.16
CA SER A 394 -26.57 18.11 46.61
C SER A 394 -25.62 19.34 46.53
N SER A 395 -25.98 20.29 45.67
CA SER A 395 -25.52 21.69 45.46
C SER A 395 -24.86 22.51 46.59
N SER A 396 -23.95 23.42 46.23
CA SER A 396 -24.00 24.85 46.63
C SER A 396 -23.09 25.77 45.79
N THR A 397 -23.59 26.98 45.56
CA THR A 397 -23.03 28.19 44.91
C THR A 397 -22.25 29.07 45.90
N SER A 398 -21.32 29.90 45.40
CA SER A 398 -20.88 31.27 45.84
C SER A 398 -19.61 31.65 45.04
N ASP A 399 -19.63 32.56 44.08
CA ASP A 399 -19.62 34.04 44.10
C ASP A 399 -18.23 34.74 44.21
N SER A 400 -18.06 35.75 43.33
CA SER A 400 -17.14 36.92 43.37
C SER A 400 -15.63 36.69 43.08
N THR A 401 -14.86 37.54 42.39
CA THR A 401 -15.06 38.87 41.77
C THR A 401 -13.85 39.24 40.88
N SER A 402 -14.12 39.94 39.78
CA SER A 402 -13.40 41.07 39.13
C SER A 402 -11.91 41.35 39.32
N ALA A 403 -11.21 41.51 38.19
CA ALA A 403 -10.32 42.64 37.82
C ALA A 403 -9.54 42.23 36.53
N THR A 404 -9.20 43.03 35.52
CA THR A 404 -9.45 44.42 35.09
C THR A 404 -8.89 44.49 33.66
N SER A 405 -9.64 45.07 32.73
CA SER A 405 -9.14 45.51 31.43
C SER A 405 -8.61 46.94 31.54
N VAL A 406 -7.39 47.23 31.07
CA VAL A 406 -7.03 48.57 30.55
C VAL A 406 -5.91 48.47 29.52
N SER A 407 -6.15 49.14 28.39
CA SER A 407 -5.27 49.43 27.26
C SER A 407 -4.13 50.43 27.59
N THR A 408 -3.28 50.68 26.58
CA THR A 408 -2.23 51.71 26.36
C THR A 408 -0.81 51.12 26.39
N SER A 409 0.13 51.44 25.51
CA SER A 409 0.25 52.37 24.37
C SER A 409 1.59 52.08 23.69
N SER A 410 1.67 52.20 22.35
CA SER A 410 2.93 52.33 21.62
C SER A 410 3.77 53.51 22.15
N PRO A 411 5.09 53.48 21.92
CA PRO A 411 5.59 54.42 20.93
C PRO A 411 6.59 53.81 19.93
N SER A 412 6.48 54.37 18.73
CA SER A 412 7.41 54.34 17.61
C SER A 412 8.80 54.87 18.01
N LEU A 413 9.85 54.20 17.53
CA LEU A 413 11.07 54.87 17.10
C LEU A 413 11.57 54.22 15.79
N ALA A 414 11.46 54.98 14.72
CA ALA A 414 12.18 54.78 13.47
C ALA A 414 13.64 55.22 13.64
N VAL A 415 14.58 54.42 13.11
CA VAL A 415 15.89 54.90 12.68
C VAL A 415 16.14 54.39 11.26
N THR A 416 16.43 55.37 10.39
CA THR A 416 16.72 55.25 8.97
C THR A 416 18.22 55.12 8.72
N SER A 417 18.55 54.52 7.56
CA SER A 417 19.84 54.48 6.84
C SER A 417 20.79 53.36 7.29
N SER A 418 21.38 52.57 6.39
CA SER A 418 21.95 52.96 5.10
C SER A 418 22.10 51.77 4.14
N GLN A 419 22.00 52.09 2.86
CA GLN A 419 22.29 51.22 1.73
C GLN A 419 23.77 50.80 1.71
N SER A 420 24.03 49.56 1.31
CA SER A 420 25.21 49.22 0.51
C SER A 420 24.87 48.03 -0.40
N GLN A 421 24.92 48.30 -1.70
CA GLN A 421 24.82 47.32 -2.76
C GLN A 421 26.13 46.51 -2.92
N VAL A 422 25.98 45.43 -3.70
CA VAL A 422 26.95 44.78 -4.60
C VAL A 422 27.60 43.49 -4.05
N LYS A 423 27.11 42.33 -4.50
CA LYS A 423 27.74 41.55 -5.60
C LYS A 423 26.86 40.37 -6.06
N LYS A 424 26.47 40.41 -7.34
CA LYS A 424 26.06 39.27 -8.16
C LYS A 424 27.16 38.20 -8.16
N ASN A 425 26.77 36.93 -8.03
CA ASN A 425 27.39 35.77 -8.69
C ASN A 425 26.30 34.70 -8.82
N LYS A 426 25.69 34.55 -10.00
CA LYS A 426 26.06 33.60 -11.07
C LYS A 426 25.55 32.18 -10.78
N LYS A 427 24.32 31.95 -11.26
CA LYS A 427 23.75 30.71 -11.82
C LYS A 427 24.78 29.60 -12.02
N SER A 428 24.63 28.49 -11.29
CA SER A 428 25.25 27.21 -11.60
C SER A 428 24.13 26.19 -11.81
N THR A 429 23.77 26.02 -13.08
CA THR A 429 22.97 24.91 -13.58
C THR A 429 23.89 23.91 -14.26
N LEU A 430 23.49 22.62 -14.21
CA LEU A 430 23.81 21.47 -15.09
C LEU A 430 24.74 20.40 -14.49
N PRO A 431 24.60 19.10 -14.89
CA PRO A 431 23.91 18.64 -16.11
C PRO A 431 22.84 17.55 -15.97
N SER A 432 21.91 17.63 -16.91
CA SER A 432 21.18 16.50 -17.50
C SER A 432 22.16 15.64 -18.29
N THR A 433 22.09 14.33 -18.10
CA THR A 433 22.56 13.32 -19.07
C THR A 433 21.49 12.26 -19.17
N GLY A 434 20.90 12.15 -20.36
CA GLY A 434 20.03 11.04 -20.74
C GLY A 434 20.78 9.73 -20.89
N GLU A 435 19.96 8.70 -21.06
CA GLU A 435 20.19 7.39 -21.67
C GLU A 435 21.63 7.02 -22.05
N ASP A 436 22.11 5.92 -21.46
CA ASP A 436 22.82 4.89 -22.23
C ASP A 436 22.60 3.52 -21.59
N SER A 437 21.84 2.69 -22.30
CA SER A 437 21.61 1.28 -22.02
C SER A 437 22.84 0.47 -22.46
N HIS A 438 23.55 -0.14 -21.51
CA HIS A 438 24.63 -1.06 -21.82
C HIS A 438 24.47 -2.43 -21.16
N ASN A 439 24.03 -3.37 -22.01
CA ASN A 439 24.07 -4.81 -21.84
C ASN A 439 25.46 -5.31 -21.40
N LEU A 440 25.65 -5.60 -20.11
CA LEU A 440 26.88 -6.19 -19.56
C LEU A 440 26.88 -7.73 -19.50
N LEU A 441 25.96 -8.40 -20.19
CA LEU A 441 25.83 -9.87 -20.12
C LEU A 441 26.59 -10.71 -21.18
N PRO A 442 27.06 -10.21 -22.35
CA PRO A 442 27.81 -11.06 -23.28
C PRO A 442 29.34 -11.07 -23.06
N ILE A 443 29.91 -10.21 -22.21
CA ILE A 443 31.39 -10.07 -22.09
C ILE A 443 32.01 -11.13 -21.15
N LEU A 444 31.26 -11.67 -20.19
CA LEU A 444 31.74 -12.78 -19.35
C LEU A 444 31.79 -14.13 -20.08
N GLY A 445 30.95 -14.34 -21.10
CA GLY A 445 30.90 -15.61 -21.86
C GLY A 445 32.09 -15.85 -22.79
N VAL A 446 32.70 -14.78 -23.32
CA VAL A 446 33.83 -14.88 -24.26
C VAL A 446 35.16 -15.13 -23.53
N MET A 447 35.31 -14.63 -22.30
CA MET A 447 36.50 -14.88 -21.45
C MET A 447 36.64 -16.36 -21.04
N LEU A 448 35.52 -17.07 -20.84
CA LEU A 448 35.52 -18.46 -20.38
C LEU A 448 35.89 -19.46 -21.50
N ILE A 449 35.60 -19.11 -22.76
CA ILE A 449 35.96 -19.93 -23.93
C ILE A 449 37.45 -19.76 -24.29
N ALA A 450 38.03 -18.58 -24.07
CA ALA A 450 39.46 -18.32 -24.33
C ALA A 450 40.39 -19.10 -23.37
N VAL A 451 39.97 -19.32 -22.11
CA VAL A 451 40.77 -20.08 -21.13
C VAL A 451 40.78 -21.59 -21.42
N LEU A 452 39.70 -22.13 -22.01
CA LEU A 452 39.62 -23.55 -22.37
C LEU A 452 40.45 -23.92 -23.61
N VAL A 453 40.68 -22.97 -24.52
CA VAL A 453 41.52 -23.17 -25.72
C VAL A 453 43.02 -23.12 -25.39
N TRP A 454 43.42 -22.48 -24.29
CA TRP A 454 44.83 -22.39 -23.88
C TRP A 454 45.33 -23.62 -23.09
N PHE A 455 44.43 -24.36 -22.43
CA PHE A 455 44.79 -25.52 -21.59
C PHE A 455 44.82 -26.88 -22.31
N PHE A 456 44.51 -26.96 -23.61
CA PHE A 456 44.63 -28.19 -24.41
C PHE A 456 45.79 -28.11 -25.42
N PRO A 457 47.02 -28.57 -25.07
CA PRO A 457 48.08 -28.69 -26.06
C PRO A 457 47.77 -29.86 -27.01
N ALA A 458 47.61 -29.53 -28.29
CA ALA A 458 47.47 -30.47 -29.38
C ALA A 458 48.64 -31.47 -29.39
N ARG A 459 48.38 -32.73 -29.01
CA ARG A 459 49.30 -33.86 -29.27
C ARG A 459 49.35 -34.13 -30.77
N LYS A 460 50.37 -33.58 -31.42
CA LYS A 460 50.80 -33.89 -32.78
C LYS A 460 51.34 -35.34 -32.81
N LEU A 461 50.60 -36.25 -33.43
CA LEU A 461 51.13 -37.54 -33.89
C LEU A 461 52.00 -37.30 -35.13
N ARG A 462 53.26 -37.75 -35.11
CA ARG A 462 54.14 -37.83 -36.27
C ARG A 462 54.74 -39.24 -36.36
N LYS A 463 54.63 -39.79 -37.56
CA LYS A 463 55.04 -41.11 -38.09
C LYS A 463 54.11 -42.28 -37.77
#